data_AF-A0A0N9X642-F1
#
_entry.id   AF-A0A0N9X642-F1
#
_cell.length_a   1.000
_cell.length_b   1.000
_cell.length_c   1.000
_cell.angle_alpha   90.00
_cell.angle_beta   90.00
_cell.angle_gamma   90.00
#
_symmetry.space_group_name_H-M   'P 1'
#
loop_
_entity.id
_entity.type
_entity.pdbx_description
1 polymer ?
#
loop_
_entity_poly.entity_id
_entity_poly.type
_entity_poly.pdbx_seq_one_letter_code
_entity_poly.pdbx_strand_id
1 'polypeptide(L)'
;MRTHPLRSSTDVVLLRTGENHYTLMLDQDHEVLFPADGNCFFNAVARGLNEGPVQRRFTMQRLRNDIADYIDQHPEMGNYLVAQPTAMQQALAYNAPALENLLGESAVLDLTQIVFGSPNPQGLFQPVLNRLNQYALDMGRRYLNQAEGANLPPEMLRLIGSYLSPRTPVRLPLSSTPFYSLKDQALRTFFEDTLLGPVLHQEVTELLNNEYLMLSQDVLHIMLEYGVRARELTDHHPKNHLGYVEYDQALHGHLSYEQMEEQLNGALLVESDDLAKVKTRYERETGDVMDDASDLLDQFIYYDRAEDLVDLLTVVLGRYPILLRRANILLQSPVIASNLGGLLPLNVVSQWIRTPALSDARLQVIAEYAGSRYQEVANRGRIDIDWMRRFNDRNLRRLFNQRSALSNFFTFLGGTRYVEDSDMAAIARLFSVAGGPVPNSRIAIVLDTPDIGGSLQNMPGITLQSARGIWEDLMGPQFTDENIRFALGRAGSLSSEAAFTRALIDSLVEEEALAHQLIMDAYVVTQRQAQHFLHNFQFTNHRADHSRLNLARYVNINGEIPQWAWPYARPGVSDETLAGFLERRKPSKPK
;
A
#
# COMPACT_ATOMS: atom_id res chain seq x y z
N MET A 1 3.38 -28.29 17.18
CA MET A 1 3.62 -27.07 18.01
C MET A 1 4.83 -27.33 18.91
N ARG A 2 5.76 -26.38 19.03
CA ARG A 2 7.05 -26.54 19.75
C ARG A 2 6.85 -26.23 21.24
N THR A 3 7.31 -27.12 22.13
CA THR A 3 7.49 -26.86 23.56
C THR A 3 8.48 -25.71 23.75
N HIS A 4 8.08 -24.68 24.50
CA HIS A 4 8.93 -23.53 24.80
C HIS A 4 10.17 -23.99 25.60
N PRO A 5 11.40 -23.67 25.17
CA PRO A 5 12.64 -24.26 25.71
C PRO A 5 13.02 -23.83 27.15
N LEU A 6 12.13 -23.11 27.85
CA LEU A 6 12.34 -22.59 29.20
C LEU A 6 11.24 -22.99 30.19
N ARG A 7 10.38 -23.98 29.86
CA ARG A 7 9.25 -24.36 30.71
C ARG A 7 9.73 -24.88 32.08
N SER A 8 9.49 -24.12 33.12
CA SER A 8 9.66 -24.51 34.53
C SER A 8 8.39 -25.25 35.00
N SER A 9 8.53 -26.12 36.01
CA SER A 9 7.39 -26.77 36.69
C SER A 9 6.49 -25.79 37.46
N THR A 10 6.83 -24.50 37.47
CA THR A 10 6.07 -23.41 38.10
C THR A 10 5.35 -22.49 37.12
N ASP A 11 5.42 -22.76 35.81
CA ASP A 11 4.87 -21.86 34.80
C ASP A 11 3.36 -22.03 34.63
N VAL A 12 2.64 -20.92 34.79
CA VAL A 12 1.22 -20.85 34.43
C VAL A 12 1.11 -20.51 32.95
N VAL A 13 0.58 -21.44 32.16
CA VAL A 13 0.41 -21.26 30.72
C VAL A 13 -1.03 -20.87 30.43
N LEU A 14 -1.23 -19.69 29.85
CA LEU A 14 -2.54 -19.21 29.45
C LEU A 14 -2.65 -19.19 27.93
N LEU A 15 -3.80 -19.65 27.43
CA LEU A 15 -4.19 -19.46 26.04
C LEU A 15 -5.20 -18.31 25.99
N ARG A 16 -4.90 -17.28 25.19
CA ARG A 16 -5.86 -16.21 24.90
C ARG A 16 -6.82 -16.69 23.82
N THR A 17 -8.06 -16.97 24.20
CA THR A 17 -9.11 -17.49 23.33
C THR A 17 -10.07 -16.36 22.94
N GLY A 18 -9.66 -15.53 21.97
CA GLY A 18 -10.42 -14.34 21.51
C GLY A 18 -9.86 -13.01 22.05
N GLU A 19 -10.59 -11.91 21.89
CA GLU A 19 -10.02 -10.57 22.12
C GLU A 19 -9.62 -10.32 23.58
N ASN A 20 -10.29 -10.82 24.62
CA ASN A 20 -9.89 -10.58 26.03
C ASN A 20 -10.24 -11.75 26.97
N HIS A 21 -10.31 -12.98 26.45
CA HIS A 21 -10.66 -14.16 27.24
C HIS A 21 -9.46 -15.09 27.40
N TYR A 22 -9.30 -15.67 28.59
CA TYR A 22 -8.14 -16.49 28.95
C TYR A 22 -8.59 -17.87 29.43
N THR A 23 -7.99 -18.89 28.83
CA THR A 23 -8.10 -20.30 29.19
C THR A 23 -6.78 -20.74 29.84
N LEU A 24 -6.85 -21.60 30.86
CA LEU A 24 -5.65 -22.19 31.49
C LEU A 24 -5.28 -23.49 30.76
N MET A 25 -4.02 -23.62 30.37
CA MET A 25 -3.43 -24.86 29.85
C MET A 25 -2.70 -25.58 30.98
N LEU A 26 -3.23 -26.71 31.43
CA LEU A 26 -2.60 -27.53 32.49
C LEU A 26 -1.55 -28.47 31.90
N ASP A 27 -1.86 -29.13 30.80
CA ASP A 27 -0.95 -29.95 30.01
C ASP A 27 -1.18 -29.72 28.50
N GLN A 28 -0.67 -30.58 27.62
CA GLN A 28 -0.78 -30.38 26.16
C GLN A 28 -2.21 -30.53 25.62
N ASP A 29 -3.10 -31.22 26.35
CA ASP A 29 -4.46 -31.55 25.88
C ASP A 29 -5.56 -31.15 26.89
N HIS A 30 -5.21 -30.55 28.03
CA HIS A 30 -6.14 -30.18 29.09
C HIS A 30 -6.29 -28.66 29.22
N GLU A 31 -7.38 -28.17 28.63
CA GLU A 31 -7.85 -26.81 28.72
C GLU A 31 -8.89 -26.64 29.84
N VAL A 32 -8.71 -25.63 30.70
CA VAL A 32 -9.71 -25.23 31.69
C VAL A 32 -10.31 -23.89 31.28
N LEU A 33 -11.59 -23.93 30.91
CA LEU A 33 -12.38 -22.77 30.51
C LEU A 33 -12.90 -22.02 31.74
N PHE A 34 -12.99 -20.70 31.64
CA PHE A 34 -13.54 -19.83 32.67
C PHE A 34 -14.72 -19.02 32.12
N PRO A 35 -15.63 -18.51 32.97
CA PRO A 35 -16.65 -17.57 32.53
C PRO A 35 -16.03 -16.29 31.96
N ALA A 36 -16.63 -15.73 30.90
CA ALA A 36 -16.23 -14.45 30.30
C ALA A 36 -16.78 -13.25 31.08
N ASP A 37 -16.55 -13.21 32.39
CA ASP A 37 -17.10 -12.24 33.35
C ASP A 37 -16.14 -11.06 33.64
N GLY A 38 -15.07 -10.92 32.84
CA GLY A 38 -14.00 -9.95 33.07
C GLY A 38 -12.96 -10.37 34.11
N ASN A 39 -13.14 -11.51 34.80
CA ASN A 39 -12.18 -12.07 35.75
C ASN A 39 -11.44 -13.30 35.20
N CYS A 40 -11.72 -13.73 33.97
CA CYS A 40 -11.14 -14.94 33.36
C CYS A 40 -9.61 -15.02 33.46
N PHE A 41 -8.87 -13.92 33.25
CA PHE A 41 -7.43 -13.87 33.46
C PHE A 41 -7.04 -14.22 34.89
N PHE A 42 -7.58 -13.50 35.88
CA PHE A 42 -7.27 -13.72 37.30
C PHE A 42 -7.73 -15.09 37.80
N ASN A 43 -8.85 -15.60 37.30
CA ASN A 43 -9.33 -16.94 37.58
C ASN A 43 -8.38 -18.01 37.03
N ALA A 44 -7.93 -17.86 35.78
CA ALA A 44 -6.98 -18.77 35.15
C ALA A 44 -5.61 -18.76 35.84
N VAL A 45 -5.09 -17.57 36.18
CA VAL A 45 -3.83 -17.42 36.93
C VAL A 45 -3.95 -18.00 38.33
N ALA A 46 -4.99 -17.67 39.08
CA ALA A 46 -5.20 -18.23 40.43
C ALA A 46 -5.31 -19.75 40.38
N ARG A 47 -6.01 -20.31 39.38
CA ARG A 47 -6.13 -21.76 39.22
C ARG A 47 -4.79 -22.40 38.91
N GLY A 48 -4.01 -21.83 37.98
CA GLY A 48 -2.69 -22.34 37.60
C GLY A 48 -1.65 -22.26 38.71
N LEU A 49 -1.61 -21.16 39.47
CA LEU A 49 -0.69 -21.01 40.62
C LEU A 49 -1.01 -21.94 41.79
N ASN A 50 -2.22 -22.51 41.82
CA ASN A 50 -2.65 -23.48 42.80
C ASN A 50 -2.51 -24.94 42.31
N GLU A 51 -1.91 -25.18 41.15
CA GLU A 51 -1.58 -26.52 40.69
C GLU A 51 -0.36 -27.05 41.44
N GLY A 52 -0.62 -27.82 42.49
CA GLY A 52 0.40 -28.43 43.34
C GLY A 52 -0.21 -28.99 44.64
N PRO A 53 0.52 -29.85 45.37
CA PRO A 53 -0.01 -30.56 46.54
C PRO A 53 -0.14 -29.70 47.82
N VAL A 54 0.07 -28.38 47.75
CA VAL A 54 0.07 -27.48 48.91
C VAL A 54 -1.02 -26.42 48.73
N GLN A 55 -1.97 -26.42 49.67
CA GLN A 55 -3.10 -25.50 49.92
C GLN A 55 -3.32 -24.34 48.90
N ARG A 56 -4.57 -24.21 48.41
CA ARG A 56 -5.04 -23.09 47.57
C ARG A 56 -4.75 -21.73 48.22
N ARG A 57 -3.62 -21.12 47.87
CA ARG A 57 -3.10 -19.87 48.47
C ARG A 57 -3.53 -18.64 47.68
N PHE A 58 -3.78 -18.79 46.38
CA PHE A 58 -4.11 -17.70 45.48
C PHE A 58 -5.60 -17.69 45.16
N THR A 59 -6.24 -16.53 45.26
CA THR A 59 -7.64 -16.32 44.83
C THR A 59 -7.67 -15.23 43.78
N MET A 60 -8.68 -15.29 42.89
CA MET A 60 -8.94 -14.28 41.87
C MET A 60 -8.95 -12.87 42.48
N GLN A 61 -9.74 -12.68 43.55
CA GLN A 61 -9.90 -11.37 44.20
C GLN A 61 -8.59 -10.86 44.81
N ARG A 62 -7.77 -11.75 45.40
CA ARG A 62 -6.50 -11.36 45.99
C ARG A 62 -5.49 -10.94 44.92
N LEU A 63 -5.34 -11.70 43.84
CA LEU A 63 -4.46 -11.34 42.73
C LEU A 63 -4.88 -10.02 42.08
N ARG A 64 -6.19 -9.79 41.96
CA ARG A 64 -6.73 -8.54 41.42
C ARG A 64 -6.43 -7.34 42.31
N ASN A 65 -6.59 -7.50 43.63
CA ASN A 65 -6.29 -6.46 44.60
C ASN A 65 -4.77 -6.20 44.68
N ASP A 66 -3.95 -7.25 44.73
CA ASP A 66 -2.48 -7.13 44.80
C ASP A 66 -1.92 -6.42 43.54
N ILE A 67 -2.50 -6.66 42.36
CA ILE A 67 -2.12 -5.94 41.13
C ILE A 67 -2.58 -4.48 41.16
N ALA A 68 -3.79 -4.20 41.68
CA ALA A 68 -4.26 -2.83 41.83
C ALA A 68 -3.37 -2.04 42.80
N ASP A 69 -3.06 -2.61 43.97
CA ASP A 69 -2.16 -2.04 44.97
C ASP A 69 -0.75 -1.83 44.39
N TYR A 70 -0.27 -2.77 43.56
CA TYR A 70 1.02 -2.64 42.88
C TYR A 70 1.02 -1.47 41.88
N ILE A 71 -0.03 -1.33 41.07
CA ILE A 71 -0.18 -0.21 40.13
C ILE A 71 -0.23 1.13 40.88
N ASP A 72 -0.98 1.21 41.98
CA ASP A 72 -1.09 2.42 42.79
C ASP A 72 0.24 2.83 43.43
N GLN A 73 1.10 1.85 43.75
CA GLN A 73 2.43 2.07 44.31
C GLN A 73 3.52 2.35 43.24
N HIS A 74 3.24 2.07 41.97
CA HIS A 74 4.21 2.16 40.86
C HIS A 74 3.61 3.00 39.71
N PRO A 75 3.57 4.35 39.82
CA PRO A 75 2.96 5.24 38.83
C PRO A 75 3.55 5.08 37.42
N GLU A 76 4.78 4.61 37.28
CA GLU A 76 5.43 4.27 36.01
C GLU A 76 4.69 3.17 35.23
N MET A 77 3.92 2.33 35.91
CA MET A 77 3.04 1.34 35.30
C MET A 77 1.95 2.02 34.45
N GLY A 78 1.58 3.27 34.77
CA GLY A 78 0.65 4.07 33.99
C GLY A 78 1.05 4.25 32.52
N ASN A 79 2.36 4.18 32.20
CA ASN A 79 2.87 4.24 30.82
C ASN A 79 2.65 2.93 30.03
N TYR A 80 2.38 1.83 30.73
CA TYR A 80 2.13 0.50 30.16
C TYR A 80 0.64 0.10 30.24
N LEU A 81 -0.16 0.85 31.02
CA LEU A 81 -1.60 0.72 31.04
C LEU A 81 -2.16 1.40 29.79
N VAL A 82 -2.60 0.58 28.83
CA VAL A 82 -3.41 1.08 27.71
C VAL A 82 -4.69 1.66 28.32
N ALA A 83 -4.94 2.96 28.07
CA ALA A 83 -6.20 3.59 28.46
C ALA A 83 -7.37 2.73 27.97
N GLN A 84 -8.45 2.64 28.77
CA GLN A 84 -9.61 1.87 28.33
C GLN A 84 -10.08 2.38 26.97
N PRO A 85 -10.29 1.48 25.99
CA PRO A 85 -10.71 1.90 24.67
C PRO A 85 -12.05 2.61 24.78
N THR A 86 -12.17 3.76 24.11
CA THR A 86 -13.44 4.50 24.04
C THR A 86 -14.52 3.61 23.43
N ALA A 87 -15.80 3.92 23.69
CA ALA A 87 -16.91 3.15 23.13
C ALA A 87 -16.85 3.08 21.58
N MET A 88 -16.33 4.14 20.93
CA MET A 88 -16.11 4.16 19.48
C MET A 88 -14.96 3.24 19.04
N GLN A 89 -13.86 3.18 19.80
CA GLN A 89 -12.76 2.24 19.55
C GLN A 89 -13.21 0.78 19.73
N GLN A 90 -14.04 0.50 20.73
CA GLN A 90 -14.64 -0.82 20.95
C GLN A 90 -15.61 -1.19 19.81
N ALA A 91 -16.45 -0.24 19.38
CA ALA A 91 -17.34 -0.44 18.25
C ALA A 91 -16.57 -0.72 16.95
N LEU A 92 -15.46 -0.01 16.72
CA LEU A 92 -14.58 -0.26 15.58
C LEU A 92 -14.01 -1.68 15.63
N ALA A 93 -13.41 -2.08 16.76
CA ALA A 93 -12.83 -3.42 16.93
C ALA A 93 -13.86 -4.52 16.63
N TYR A 94 -15.09 -4.38 17.16
CA TYR A 94 -16.17 -5.33 16.91
C TYR A 94 -16.57 -5.45 15.43
N ASN A 95 -16.47 -4.36 14.67
CA ASN A 95 -16.87 -4.32 13.27
C ASN A 95 -15.68 -4.45 12.30
N ALA A 96 -14.44 -4.49 12.80
CA ALA A 96 -13.23 -4.46 11.98
C ALA A 96 -13.17 -5.59 10.94
N PRO A 97 -13.48 -6.87 11.26
CA PRO A 97 -13.46 -7.93 10.24
C PRO A 97 -14.46 -7.71 9.11
N ALA A 98 -15.66 -7.19 9.42
CA ALA A 98 -16.66 -6.89 8.40
C ALA A 98 -16.26 -5.69 7.54
N LEU A 99 -15.69 -4.66 8.17
CA LEU A 99 -15.18 -3.48 7.48
C LEU A 99 -13.96 -3.80 6.62
N GLU A 100 -13.10 -4.71 7.06
CA GLU A 100 -11.93 -5.17 6.29
C GLU A 100 -12.37 -5.94 5.05
N ASN A 101 -13.36 -6.83 5.20
CA ASN A 101 -13.93 -7.54 4.06
C ASN A 101 -14.54 -6.57 3.04
N LEU A 102 -15.21 -5.49 3.48
CA LEU A 102 -15.87 -4.54 2.58
C LEU A 102 -14.92 -3.50 1.97
N LEU A 103 -14.04 -2.92 2.78
CA LEU A 103 -13.22 -1.74 2.45
C LEU A 103 -11.75 -2.08 2.15
N GLY A 104 -11.29 -3.26 2.57
CA GLY A 104 -9.88 -3.66 2.57
C GLY A 104 -9.10 -3.15 3.79
N GLU A 105 -8.00 -3.86 4.09
CA GLU A 105 -7.13 -3.62 5.25
C GLU A 105 -6.63 -2.17 5.32
N SER A 106 -6.19 -1.60 4.19
CA SER A 106 -5.66 -0.22 4.16
C SER A 106 -6.71 0.82 4.53
N ALA A 107 -7.98 0.62 4.16
CA ALA A 107 -9.06 1.54 4.52
C ALA A 107 -9.40 1.43 6.02
N VAL A 108 -9.41 0.20 6.56
CA VAL A 108 -9.61 -0.03 7.99
C VAL A 108 -8.48 0.55 8.82
N LEU A 109 -7.24 0.49 8.34
CA LEU A 109 -6.09 1.13 9.00
C LEU A 109 -6.30 2.64 9.09
N ASP A 110 -6.68 3.30 7.99
CA ASP A 110 -6.91 4.74 7.97
C ASP A 110 -8.11 5.14 8.84
N LEU A 111 -9.21 4.37 8.78
CA LEU A 111 -10.35 4.53 9.68
C LEU A 111 -9.93 4.38 11.15
N THR A 112 -9.07 3.40 11.47
CA THR A 112 -8.53 3.19 12.81
C THR A 112 -7.76 4.42 13.26
N GLN A 113 -6.86 4.94 12.43
CA GLN A 113 -6.12 6.16 12.75
C GLN A 113 -7.08 7.34 13.04
N ILE A 114 -8.13 7.52 12.24
CA ILE A 114 -9.15 8.57 12.44
C ILE A 114 -9.87 8.37 13.79
N VAL A 115 -10.33 7.16 14.10
CA VAL A 115 -11.01 6.84 15.38
C VAL A 115 -10.09 7.05 16.58
N PHE A 116 -8.78 6.90 16.40
CA PHE A 116 -7.75 7.14 17.42
C PHE A 116 -7.26 8.60 17.46
N GLY A 117 -7.89 9.50 16.69
CA GLY A 117 -7.69 10.94 16.78
C GLY A 117 -6.80 11.56 15.69
N SER A 118 -6.39 10.79 14.68
CA SER A 118 -5.71 11.37 13.51
C SER A 118 -6.66 12.30 12.73
N PRO A 119 -6.16 13.39 12.14
CA PRO A 119 -6.98 14.28 11.33
C PRO A 119 -7.64 13.56 10.15
N ASN A 120 -8.89 13.91 9.86
CA ASN A 120 -9.62 13.49 8.66
C ASN A 120 -9.90 14.69 7.75
N PRO A 121 -8.88 15.25 7.08
CA PRO A 121 -9.01 16.51 6.34
C PRO A 121 -9.96 16.43 5.14
N GLN A 122 -10.19 15.22 4.62
CA GLN A 122 -11.09 14.99 3.49
C GLN A 122 -12.48 14.52 3.94
N GLY A 123 -12.76 14.36 5.25
CA GLY A 123 -14.06 13.92 5.73
C GLY A 123 -14.46 12.51 5.27
N LEU A 124 -13.48 11.66 4.97
CA LEU A 124 -13.72 10.27 4.54
C LEU A 124 -14.33 9.43 5.65
N PHE A 125 -14.98 8.33 5.29
CA PHE A 125 -15.60 7.37 6.20
C PHE A 125 -16.70 7.96 7.09
N GLN A 126 -17.23 9.16 6.79
CA GLN A 126 -18.27 9.77 7.61
C GLN A 126 -19.49 8.85 7.86
N PRO A 127 -19.98 8.08 6.87
CA PRO A 127 -21.05 7.09 7.09
C PRO A 127 -20.65 6.00 8.10
N VAL A 128 -19.43 5.47 7.99
CA VAL A 128 -18.92 4.47 8.93
C VAL A 128 -18.76 5.08 10.32
N LEU A 129 -18.21 6.28 10.45
CA LEU A 129 -18.03 6.97 11.72
C LEU A 129 -19.38 7.22 12.41
N ASN A 130 -20.40 7.66 11.66
CA ASN A 130 -21.75 7.85 12.17
C ASN A 130 -22.33 6.53 12.69
N ARG A 131 -22.19 5.45 11.90
CA ARG A 131 -22.65 4.11 12.28
C ARG A 131 -21.93 3.55 13.51
N LEU A 132 -20.60 3.70 13.58
CA LEU A 132 -19.80 3.27 14.74
C LEU A 132 -20.19 4.04 15.99
N ASN A 133 -20.49 5.34 15.87
CA ASN A 133 -21.01 6.13 16.97
C ASN A 133 -22.39 5.63 17.43
N GLN A 134 -23.32 5.34 16.51
CA GLN A 134 -24.61 4.73 16.86
C GLN A 134 -24.43 3.38 17.56
N TYR A 135 -23.51 2.55 17.08
CA TYR A 135 -23.19 1.26 17.70
C TYR A 135 -22.62 1.45 19.11
N ALA A 136 -21.71 2.41 19.30
CA ALA A 136 -21.16 2.78 20.60
C ALA A 136 -22.25 3.24 21.59
N LEU A 137 -23.21 4.04 21.13
CA LEU A 137 -24.35 4.47 21.94
C LEU A 137 -25.29 3.30 22.30
N ASP A 138 -25.54 2.38 21.37
CA ASP A 138 -26.33 1.16 21.63
C ASP A 138 -25.61 0.21 22.62
N MET A 139 -24.29 0.05 22.51
CA MET A 139 -23.48 -0.65 23.52
C MET A 139 -23.64 0.00 24.89
N GLY A 140 -23.48 1.32 24.99
CA GLY A 140 -23.69 2.06 26.23
C GLY A 140 -25.08 1.82 26.83
N ARG A 141 -26.11 1.70 25.98
CA ARG A 141 -27.49 1.47 26.43
C ARG A 141 -27.66 0.06 26.98
N ARG A 142 -27.08 -0.93 26.31
CA ARG A 142 -27.06 -2.32 26.81
C ARG A 142 -26.35 -2.42 28.16
N TYR A 143 -25.21 -1.73 28.32
CA TYR A 143 -24.52 -1.63 29.60
C TYR A 143 -25.39 -0.96 30.67
N LEU A 144 -26.05 0.17 30.37
CA LEU A 144 -26.97 0.81 31.32
C LEU A 144 -28.13 -0.09 31.73
N ASN A 145 -28.76 -0.78 30.77
CA ASN A 145 -29.86 -1.70 31.06
C ASN A 145 -29.40 -2.90 31.90
N GLN A 146 -28.16 -3.36 31.73
CA GLN A 146 -27.55 -4.40 32.57
C GLN A 146 -27.11 -3.86 33.95
N ALA A 147 -26.85 -2.56 34.04
CA ALA A 147 -26.48 -1.84 35.26
C ALA A 147 -27.69 -1.41 36.11
N GLU A 148 -28.90 -1.90 35.86
CA GLU A 148 -30.08 -1.68 36.73
C GLU A 148 -29.87 -2.20 38.17
N GLY A 149 -28.78 -2.91 38.46
CA GLY A 149 -28.29 -3.24 39.81
C GLY A 149 -27.22 -2.31 40.39
N ALA A 150 -26.85 -1.21 39.72
CA ALA A 150 -25.81 -0.27 40.17
C ALA A 150 -26.36 0.83 41.08
N ASN A 151 -25.54 1.33 42.01
CA ASN A 151 -25.85 2.38 43.01
C ASN A 151 -26.05 3.80 42.39
N LEU A 152 -26.71 3.93 41.24
CA LEU A 152 -27.04 5.23 40.64
C LEU A 152 -28.55 5.50 40.75
N PRO A 153 -28.97 6.72 41.13
CA PRO A 153 -30.37 7.10 41.15
C PRO A 153 -31.05 6.90 39.78
N PRO A 154 -32.29 6.38 39.73
CA PRO A 154 -33.02 6.13 38.48
C PRO A 154 -33.13 7.35 37.56
N GLU A 155 -33.19 8.56 38.11
CA GLU A 155 -33.25 9.81 37.35
C GLU A 155 -31.96 10.05 36.55
N MET A 156 -30.80 9.71 37.12
CA MET A 156 -29.52 9.82 36.41
C MET A 156 -29.40 8.75 35.32
N LEU A 157 -29.88 7.53 35.56
CA LEU A 157 -29.93 6.48 34.53
C LEU A 157 -30.84 6.87 33.36
N ARG A 158 -31.99 7.49 33.63
CA ARG A 158 -32.89 8.04 32.59
C ARG A 158 -32.25 9.19 31.82
N LEU A 159 -31.55 10.10 32.50
CA LEU A 159 -30.84 11.20 31.86
C LEU A 159 -29.72 10.68 30.95
N ILE A 160 -28.89 9.75 31.42
CA ILE A 160 -27.84 9.15 30.59
C ILE A 160 -28.47 8.41 29.41
N GLY A 161 -29.53 7.63 29.65
CA GLY A 161 -30.29 6.93 28.62
C GLY A 161 -30.88 7.86 27.53
N SER A 162 -31.19 9.11 27.86
CA SER A 162 -31.70 10.10 26.88
C SER A 162 -30.65 10.56 25.86
N TYR A 163 -29.37 10.42 26.18
CA TYR A 163 -28.25 10.71 25.28
C TYR A 163 -27.80 9.49 24.46
N LEU A 164 -28.40 8.32 24.68
CA LEU A 164 -28.07 7.09 23.96
C LEU A 164 -29.09 6.80 22.86
N SER A 165 -28.62 6.21 21.77
CA SER A 165 -29.47 5.88 20.63
C SER A 165 -30.58 4.91 21.04
N PRO A 166 -31.86 5.20 20.73
CA PRO A 166 -32.94 4.26 20.95
C PRO A 166 -32.93 3.12 19.92
N ARG A 167 -32.18 3.30 18.82
CA ARG A 167 -32.13 2.42 17.65
C ARG A 167 -30.88 1.55 17.69
N THR A 168 -31.06 0.23 17.53
CA THR A 168 -29.96 -0.70 17.32
C THR A 168 -29.56 -0.68 15.84
N PRO A 169 -28.29 -0.36 15.50
CA PRO A 169 -27.84 -0.40 14.12
C PRO A 169 -27.86 -1.84 13.60
N VAL A 170 -28.15 -2.01 12.31
CA VAL A 170 -28.04 -3.31 11.64
C VAL A 170 -26.58 -3.79 11.71
N ARG A 171 -26.31 -5.09 11.84
CA ARG A 171 -24.93 -5.61 11.71
C ARG A 171 -24.51 -5.52 10.24
N LEU A 172 -23.28 -5.10 9.97
CA LEU A 172 -22.73 -5.23 8.62
C LEU A 172 -22.71 -6.73 8.29
N PRO A 173 -23.43 -7.19 7.25
CA PRO A 173 -23.43 -8.60 6.91
C PRO A 173 -22.04 -8.99 6.40
N LEU A 174 -21.64 -10.21 6.71
CA LEU A 174 -20.29 -10.74 6.48
C LEU A 174 -20.17 -11.50 5.14
N SER A 175 -21.14 -11.39 4.23
CA SER A 175 -21.24 -12.33 3.10
C SER A 175 -20.89 -11.74 1.74
N SER A 176 -20.34 -12.61 0.90
CA SER A 176 -20.13 -12.46 -0.54
C SER A 176 -21.41 -12.60 -1.37
N THR A 177 -22.57 -12.77 -0.72
CA THR A 177 -23.86 -12.83 -1.43
C THR A 177 -24.36 -11.43 -1.75
N PRO A 178 -24.97 -11.24 -2.93
CA PRO A 178 -25.58 -9.96 -3.28
C PRO A 178 -26.59 -9.50 -2.22
N PHE A 179 -26.51 -8.22 -1.86
CA PHE A 179 -27.21 -7.65 -0.71
C PHE A 179 -28.72 -7.46 -0.94
N TYR A 180 -29.23 -7.68 -2.16
CA TYR A 180 -30.66 -7.73 -2.45
C TYR A 180 -31.39 -8.90 -1.76
N SER A 181 -30.65 -9.85 -1.15
CA SER A 181 -31.22 -10.95 -0.35
C SER A 181 -31.56 -10.57 1.10
N LEU A 182 -31.24 -9.36 1.54
CA LEU A 182 -31.57 -8.87 2.88
C LEU A 182 -33.06 -8.54 3.00
N LYS A 183 -33.63 -8.74 4.19
CA LYS A 183 -35.03 -8.33 4.47
C LYS A 183 -35.18 -6.81 4.31
N ASP A 184 -36.27 -6.35 3.72
CA ASP A 184 -36.56 -4.92 3.47
C ASP A 184 -36.33 -4.02 4.69
N GLN A 185 -36.70 -4.46 5.89
CA GLN A 185 -36.51 -3.68 7.12
C GLN A 185 -35.04 -3.49 7.50
N ALA A 186 -34.18 -4.48 7.20
CA ALA A 186 -32.75 -4.40 7.44
C ALA A 186 -32.07 -3.48 6.41
N LEU A 187 -32.46 -3.58 5.13
CA LEU A 187 -31.99 -2.68 4.06
C LEU A 187 -32.43 -1.24 4.30
N ARG A 188 -33.69 -1.02 4.69
CA ARG A 188 -34.21 0.29 5.08
C ARG A 188 -33.36 0.91 6.19
N THR A 189 -33.08 0.15 7.24
CA THR A 189 -32.25 0.64 8.35
C THR A 189 -30.83 0.92 7.90
N PHE A 190 -30.25 0.06 7.06
CA PHE A 190 -28.94 0.29 6.49
C PHE A 190 -28.87 1.60 5.69
N PHE A 191 -29.84 1.86 4.80
CA PHE A 191 -29.92 3.11 4.04
C PHE A 191 -30.07 4.33 4.94
N GLU A 192 -30.97 4.27 5.92
CA GLU A 192 -31.16 5.38 6.87
C GLU A 192 -29.90 5.67 7.71
N ASP A 193 -29.08 4.65 7.99
CA ASP A 193 -27.87 4.79 8.80
C ASP A 193 -26.62 5.18 7.98
N THR A 194 -26.62 4.96 6.66
CA THR A 194 -25.39 5.10 5.83
C THR A 194 -25.49 6.13 4.70
N LEU A 195 -26.70 6.45 4.21
CA LEU A 195 -26.86 7.48 3.20
C LEU A 195 -26.53 8.86 3.78
N LEU A 196 -25.91 9.70 2.95
CA LEU A 196 -25.66 11.09 3.29
C LEU A 196 -26.97 11.87 3.33
N GLY A 197 -27.15 12.65 4.40
CA GLY A 197 -28.35 13.46 4.60
C GLY A 197 -28.46 14.66 3.65
N PRO A 198 -29.68 15.22 3.50
CA PRO A 198 -30.93 14.75 4.11
C PRO A 198 -31.46 13.47 3.43
N VAL A 199 -31.90 12.49 4.22
CA VAL A 199 -32.46 11.21 3.73
C VAL A 199 -33.98 11.29 3.80
N LEU A 200 -34.66 11.36 2.64
CA LEU A 200 -36.12 11.41 2.60
C LEU A 200 -36.72 10.00 2.58
N HIS A 201 -37.81 9.79 3.31
CA HIS A 201 -38.49 8.49 3.39
C HIS A 201 -38.96 7.98 2.01
N GLN A 202 -39.34 8.89 1.12
CA GLN A 202 -39.76 8.57 -0.25
C GLN A 202 -38.60 8.00 -1.07
N GLU A 203 -37.40 8.59 -0.95
CA GLU A 203 -36.21 8.14 -1.68
C GLU A 203 -35.74 6.76 -1.20
N VAL A 204 -35.79 6.51 0.12
CA VAL A 204 -35.50 5.17 0.67
C VAL A 204 -36.53 4.15 0.17
N THR A 205 -37.79 4.54 0.04
CA THR A 205 -38.84 3.65 -0.47
C THR A 205 -38.66 3.36 -1.95
N GLU A 206 -38.27 4.36 -2.74
CA GLU A 206 -37.91 4.20 -4.15
C GLU A 206 -36.74 3.23 -4.34
N LEU A 207 -35.67 3.37 -3.55
CA LEU A 207 -34.54 2.43 -3.56
C LEU A 207 -34.95 1.00 -3.21
N LEU A 208 -35.84 0.82 -2.22
CA LEU A 208 -36.32 -0.50 -1.82
C LEU A 208 -37.26 -1.14 -2.86
N ASN A 209 -37.96 -0.33 -3.65
CA ASN A 209 -38.86 -0.80 -4.69
C ASN A 209 -38.15 -1.00 -6.05
N ASN A 210 -36.90 -0.59 -6.17
CA ASN A 210 -36.13 -0.76 -7.39
C ASN A 210 -35.65 -2.22 -7.52
N GLU A 211 -36.31 -2.99 -8.36
CA GLU A 211 -36.00 -4.41 -8.60
C GLU A 211 -34.68 -4.66 -9.33
N TYR A 212 -34.09 -3.62 -9.95
CA TYR A 212 -32.82 -3.69 -10.68
C TYR A 212 -31.62 -3.35 -9.81
N LEU A 213 -31.82 -2.85 -8.59
CA LEU A 213 -30.73 -2.40 -7.71
C LEU A 213 -29.75 -3.54 -7.39
N MET A 214 -28.48 -3.36 -7.76
CA MET A 214 -27.38 -4.23 -7.33
C MET A 214 -26.51 -3.54 -6.28
N LEU A 215 -26.71 -3.92 -5.01
CA LEU A 215 -25.81 -3.56 -3.93
C LEU A 215 -24.65 -4.56 -3.87
N SER A 216 -23.61 -4.32 -4.67
CA SER A 216 -22.35 -5.08 -4.63
C SER A 216 -21.47 -4.63 -3.45
N GLN A 217 -20.41 -5.40 -3.17
CA GLN A 217 -19.39 -5.00 -2.20
C GLN A 217 -18.78 -3.64 -2.53
N ASP A 218 -18.48 -3.38 -3.81
CA ASP A 218 -17.86 -2.12 -4.25
C ASP A 218 -18.82 -0.93 -4.12
N VAL A 219 -20.12 -1.12 -4.40
CA VAL A 219 -21.14 -0.08 -4.14
C VAL A 219 -21.16 0.27 -2.66
N LEU A 220 -21.12 -0.73 -1.77
CA LEU A 220 -21.06 -0.49 -0.33
C LEU A 220 -19.75 0.16 0.09
N HIS A 221 -18.63 -0.18 -0.53
CA HIS A 221 -17.37 0.51 -0.33
C HIS A 221 -17.55 2.01 -0.60
N ILE A 222 -18.10 2.39 -1.76
CA ILE A 222 -18.36 3.81 -2.09
C ILE A 222 -19.26 4.45 -1.05
N MET A 223 -20.37 3.78 -0.68
CA MET A 223 -21.31 4.26 0.34
C MET A 223 -20.64 4.48 1.69
N LEU A 224 -19.71 3.63 2.10
CA LEU A 224 -19.10 3.66 3.42
C LEU A 224 -17.88 4.60 3.50
N GLU A 225 -17.05 4.63 2.45
CA GLU A 225 -15.82 5.44 2.42
C GLU A 225 -16.08 6.89 2.01
N TYR A 226 -16.86 7.12 0.96
CA TYR A 226 -17.06 8.45 0.40
C TYR A 226 -18.43 9.04 0.75
N GLY A 227 -19.39 8.19 1.11
CA GLY A 227 -20.78 8.55 1.35
C GLY A 227 -21.55 8.79 0.07
N VAL A 228 -22.79 8.30 0.01
CA VAL A 228 -23.66 8.38 -1.17
C VAL A 228 -25.01 8.95 -0.73
N ARG A 229 -25.60 9.84 -1.53
CA ARG A 229 -26.98 10.32 -1.33
C ARG A 229 -27.98 9.36 -1.98
N ALA A 230 -29.21 9.34 -1.49
CA ALA A 230 -30.24 8.45 -2.02
C ALA A 230 -30.41 8.60 -3.55
N ARG A 231 -30.51 9.83 -4.04
CA ARG A 231 -30.60 10.13 -5.48
C ARG A 231 -29.38 9.67 -6.28
N GLU A 232 -28.17 9.87 -5.75
CA GLU A 232 -26.95 9.41 -6.41
C GLU A 232 -26.94 7.88 -6.58
N LEU A 233 -27.45 7.15 -5.57
CA LEU A 233 -27.59 5.71 -5.66
C LEU A 233 -28.72 5.30 -6.63
N THR A 234 -29.86 6.00 -6.61
CA THR A 234 -30.96 5.72 -7.53
C THR A 234 -30.54 5.93 -8.98
N ASP A 235 -29.82 7.01 -9.28
CA ASP A 235 -29.54 7.44 -10.64
C ASP A 235 -28.32 6.73 -11.27
N HIS A 236 -27.39 6.22 -10.44
CA HIS A 236 -26.08 5.70 -10.91
C HIS A 236 -25.74 4.30 -10.39
N HIS A 237 -26.68 3.54 -9.84
CA HIS A 237 -26.38 2.19 -9.35
C HIS A 237 -26.11 1.20 -10.50
N PRO A 238 -25.16 0.27 -10.33
CA PRO A 238 -25.09 -0.90 -11.20
C PRO A 238 -26.38 -1.71 -11.17
N LYS A 239 -26.83 -2.17 -12.33
CA LYS A 239 -28.03 -3.03 -12.46
C LYS A 239 -27.71 -4.51 -12.25
N ASN A 240 -28.63 -5.23 -11.59
CA ASN A 240 -28.58 -6.69 -11.51
C ASN A 240 -29.01 -7.34 -12.85
N HIS A 241 -28.97 -8.67 -12.95
CA HIS A 241 -29.25 -9.37 -14.21
C HIS A 241 -30.67 -9.17 -14.75
N LEU A 242 -31.65 -8.82 -13.90
CA LEU A 242 -33.02 -8.54 -14.33
C LEU A 242 -33.13 -7.22 -15.10
N GLY A 243 -32.14 -6.33 -14.96
CA GLY A 243 -32.10 -5.05 -15.66
C GLY A 243 -31.74 -5.13 -17.14
N TYR A 244 -31.63 -6.34 -17.71
CA TYR A 244 -31.19 -6.57 -19.09
C TYR A 244 -32.08 -7.61 -19.77
N VAL A 245 -32.42 -7.37 -21.03
CA VAL A 245 -33.20 -8.26 -21.89
C VAL A 245 -32.50 -8.37 -23.24
N GLU A 246 -32.16 -9.58 -23.67
CA GLU A 246 -31.58 -9.80 -25.00
C GLU A 246 -32.65 -9.61 -26.09
N TYR A 247 -32.29 -8.92 -27.17
CA TYR A 247 -33.18 -8.74 -28.30
C TYR A 247 -33.43 -10.05 -29.06
N ASP A 248 -34.65 -10.57 -28.93
CA ASP A 248 -35.21 -11.61 -29.80
C ASP A 248 -36.15 -11.01 -30.87
N GLN A 249 -35.87 -11.28 -32.16
CA GLN A 249 -36.66 -10.77 -33.29
C GLN A 249 -38.13 -11.26 -33.30
N ALA A 250 -38.40 -12.48 -32.85
CA ALA A 250 -39.75 -13.03 -32.79
C ALA A 250 -40.55 -12.42 -31.64
N LEU A 251 -39.92 -12.15 -30.50
CA LEU A 251 -40.56 -11.57 -29.32
C LEU A 251 -40.68 -10.04 -29.41
N HIS A 252 -39.70 -9.35 -29.98
CA HIS A 252 -39.62 -7.89 -29.91
C HIS A 252 -39.85 -7.20 -31.26
N GLY A 253 -39.53 -7.84 -32.37
CA GLY A 253 -39.50 -7.19 -33.70
C GLY A 253 -40.87 -6.76 -34.26
N HIS A 254 -41.97 -7.09 -33.58
CA HIS A 254 -43.33 -6.70 -33.93
C HIS A 254 -43.93 -5.64 -32.99
N LEU A 255 -43.21 -5.25 -31.93
CA LEU A 255 -43.66 -4.26 -30.95
C LEU A 255 -43.38 -2.85 -31.45
N SER A 256 -44.30 -1.93 -31.19
CA SER A 256 -44.01 -0.49 -31.28
C SER A 256 -43.12 -0.03 -30.13
N TYR A 257 -42.53 1.17 -30.24
CA TYR A 257 -41.68 1.74 -29.20
C TYR A 257 -42.37 1.81 -27.83
N GLU A 258 -43.63 2.27 -27.77
CA GLU A 258 -44.39 2.36 -26.52
C GLU A 258 -44.67 0.98 -25.91
N GLN A 259 -44.98 -0.02 -26.74
CA GLN A 259 -45.20 -1.40 -26.29
C GLN A 259 -43.91 -2.06 -25.80
N MET A 260 -42.79 -1.73 -26.43
CA MET A 260 -41.47 -2.18 -26.03
C MET A 260 -41.06 -1.58 -24.69
N GLU A 261 -41.29 -0.28 -24.48
CA GLU A 261 -41.05 0.39 -23.20
C GLU A 261 -41.91 -0.21 -22.06
N GLU A 262 -43.20 -0.43 -22.31
CA GLU A 262 -44.11 -1.07 -21.35
C GLU A 262 -43.68 -2.50 -21.01
N GLN A 263 -43.24 -3.29 -22.00
CA GLN A 263 -42.80 -4.67 -21.81
C GLN A 263 -41.46 -4.76 -21.07
N LEU A 264 -40.53 -3.85 -21.33
CA LEU A 264 -39.22 -3.84 -20.68
C LEU A 264 -39.29 -3.38 -19.23
N ASN A 265 -40.31 -2.59 -18.87
CA ASN A 265 -40.53 -2.08 -17.51
C ASN A 265 -39.30 -1.36 -16.90
N GLY A 266 -38.47 -0.74 -17.75
CA GLY A 266 -37.22 -0.08 -17.34
C GLY A 266 -35.95 -0.92 -17.47
N ALA A 267 -36.05 -2.20 -17.87
CA ALA A 267 -34.89 -3.00 -18.27
C ALA A 267 -34.29 -2.51 -19.60
N LEU A 268 -32.98 -2.69 -19.76
CA LEU A 268 -32.25 -2.36 -20.97
C LEU A 268 -32.37 -3.48 -22.00
N LEU A 269 -32.83 -3.14 -23.21
CA LEU A 269 -32.82 -4.05 -24.35
C LEU A 269 -31.41 -4.07 -24.98
N VAL A 270 -30.80 -5.25 -25.06
CA VAL A 270 -29.45 -5.44 -25.63
C VAL A 270 -29.58 -5.93 -27.06
N GLU A 271 -29.14 -5.12 -28.01
CA GLU A 271 -29.25 -5.42 -29.45
C GLU A 271 -27.98 -6.07 -30.02
N SER A 272 -28.07 -6.64 -31.22
CA SER A 272 -26.91 -7.26 -31.90
C SER A 272 -25.76 -6.27 -32.11
N ASP A 273 -26.08 -5.00 -32.33
CA ASP A 273 -25.10 -3.93 -32.53
C ASP A 273 -24.32 -3.63 -31.22
N ASP A 274 -24.95 -3.80 -30.07
CA ASP A 274 -24.29 -3.64 -28.77
C ASP A 274 -23.37 -4.83 -28.47
N LEU A 275 -23.81 -6.05 -28.76
CA LEU A 275 -22.97 -7.24 -28.67
C LEU A 275 -21.74 -7.14 -29.61
N ALA A 276 -21.91 -6.59 -30.81
CA ALA A 276 -20.80 -6.34 -31.74
C ALA A 276 -19.77 -5.32 -31.21
N LYS A 277 -20.23 -4.27 -30.52
CA LYS A 277 -19.33 -3.29 -29.85
C LYS A 277 -18.56 -3.96 -28.71
N VAL A 278 -19.25 -4.77 -27.90
CA VAL A 278 -18.63 -5.51 -26.79
C VAL A 278 -17.59 -6.48 -27.30
N LYS A 279 -17.89 -7.24 -28.35
CA LYS A 279 -16.93 -8.13 -29.02
C LYS A 279 -15.66 -7.38 -29.42
N THR A 280 -15.82 -6.25 -30.12
CA THR A 280 -14.68 -5.44 -30.59
C THR A 280 -13.85 -4.89 -29.41
N ARG A 281 -14.52 -4.47 -28.33
CA ARG A 281 -13.86 -3.98 -27.12
C ARG A 281 -13.09 -5.09 -26.41
N TYR A 282 -13.71 -6.26 -26.24
CA TYR A 282 -13.12 -7.42 -25.60
C TYR A 282 -11.86 -7.86 -26.36
N GLU A 283 -11.95 -8.09 -27.68
CA GLU A 283 -10.81 -8.46 -28.52
C GLU A 283 -9.64 -7.48 -28.40
N ARG A 284 -9.94 -6.17 -28.30
CA ARG A 284 -8.93 -5.13 -28.13
C ARG A 284 -8.28 -5.14 -26.75
N GLU A 285 -9.03 -5.44 -25.69
CA GLU A 285 -8.55 -5.42 -24.30
C GLU A 285 -7.83 -6.72 -23.91
N THR A 286 -8.30 -7.86 -24.41
CA THR A 286 -7.84 -9.20 -24.01
C THR A 286 -6.90 -9.84 -25.03
N GLY A 287 -7.08 -9.52 -26.32
CA GLY A 287 -6.45 -10.21 -27.46
C GLY A 287 -7.18 -11.49 -27.88
N ASP A 288 -8.24 -11.88 -27.17
CA ASP A 288 -9.00 -13.11 -27.37
C ASP A 288 -10.31 -12.81 -28.11
N VAL A 289 -10.77 -13.76 -28.93
CA VAL A 289 -12.01 -13.65 -29.72
C VAL A 289 -13.16 -14.31 -28.98
N MET A 290 -14.31 -13.64 -28.93
CA MET A 290 -15.56 -14.15 -28.35
C MET A 290 -16.67 -14.12 -29.41
N ASP A 291 -17.29 -15.27 -29.67
CA ASP A 291 -18.28 -15.45 -30.73
C ASP A 291 -19.66 -15.91 -30.23
N ASP A 292 -19.75 -16.48 -29.03
CA ASP A 292 -21.01 -16.94 -28.45
C ASP A 292 -21.87 -15.76 -27.98
N ALA A 293 -23.14 -15.72 -28.36
CA ALA A 293 -24.04 -14.61 -28.05
C ALA A 293 -24.35 -14.51 -26.54
N SER A 294 -24.44 -15.65 -25.85
CA SER A 294 -24.66 -15.67 -24.39
C SER A 294 -23.44 -15.14 -23.65
N ASP A 295 -22.23 -15.57 -24.07
CA ASP A 295 -20.99 -15.05 -23.48
C ASP A 295 -20.82 -13.54 -23.76
N LEU A 296 -21.20 -13.07 -24.95
CA LEU A 296 -21.20 -11.65 -25.30
C LEU A 296 -22.21 -10.85 -24.48
N LEU A 297 -23.38 -11.41 -24.20
CA LEU A 297 -24.38 -10.79 -23.32
C LEU A 297 -23.86 -10.68 -21.88
N ASP A 298 -23.26 -11.74 -21.33
CA ASP A 298 -22.66 -11.70 -20.00
C ASP A 298 -21.53 -10.66 -19.93
N GLN A 299 -20.71 -10.58 -20.98
CA GLN A 299 -19.65 -9.58 -21.09
C GLN A 299 -20.19 -8.16 -21.25
N PHE A 300 -21.33 -7.97 -21.94
CA PHE A 300 -22.04 -6.70 -22.01
C PHE A 300 -22.49 -6.26 -20.61
N ILE A 301 -23.19 -7.13 -19.89
CA ILE A 301 -23.66 -6.88 -18.52
C ILE A 301 -22.49 -6.55 -17.59
N TYR A 302 -21.35 -7.24 -17.75
CA TYR A 302 -20.14 -6.96 -17.00
C TYR A 302 -19.60 -5.55 -17.26
N TYR A 303 -19.49 -5.13 -18.52
CA TYR A 303 -19.00 -3.81 -18.87
C TYR A 303 -19.96 -2.69 -18.45
N ASP A 304 -21.27 -2.87 -18.63
CA ASP A 304 -22.28 -1.89 -18.22
C ASP A 304 -22.24 -1.66 -16.70
N ARG A 305 -22.15 -2.72 -15.90
CA ARG A 305 -21.97 -2.61 -14.45
C ARG A 305 -20.70 -1.90 -14.04
N ALA A 306 -19.59 -2.14 -14.75
CA ALA A 306 -18.34 -1.46 -14.46
C ALA A 306 -18.45 0.04 -14.78
N GLU A 307 -19.14 0.39 -15.87
CA GLU A 307 -19.41 1.79 -16.25
C GLU A 307 -20.31 2.50 -15.23
N ASP A 308 -21.41 1.87 -14.81
CA ASP A 308 -22.28 2.39 -13.74
C ASP A 308 -21.50 2.60 -12.43
N LEU A 309 -20.62 1.66 -12.06
CA LEU A 309 -19.81 1.79 -10.85
C LEU A 309 -18.80 2.93 -10.95
N VAL A 310 -18.19 3.11 -12.13
CA VAL A 310 -17.30 4.25 -12.42
C VAL A 310 -18.08 5.57 -12.34
N ASP A 311 -19.30 5.61 -12.86
CA ASP A 311 -20.15 6.80 -12.79
C ASP A 311 -20.53 7.13 -11.35
N LEU A 312 -21.03 6.16 -10.58
CA LEU A 312 -21.32 6.32 -9.16
C LEU A 312 -20.09 6.83 -8.38
N LEU A 313 -18.92 6.22 -8.60
CA LEU A 313 -17.67 6.67 -7.98
C LEU A 313 -17.36 8.12 -8.36
N THR A 314 -17.47 8.48 -9.63
CA THR A 314 -17.15 9.81 -10.16
C THR A 314 -18.07 10.88 -9.56
N VAL A 315 -19.38 10.62 -9.56
CA VAL A 315 -20.41 11.50 -8.98
C VAL A 315 -20.13 11.74 -7.50
N VAL A 316 -19.85 10.68 -6.76
CA VAL A 316 -19.58 10.74 -5.32
C VAL A 316 -18.27 11.46 -5.02
N LEU A 317 -17.22 11.19 -5.80
CA LEU A 317 -15.94 11.88 -5.70
C LEU A 317 -16.01 13.36 -6.08
N GLY A 318 -17.10 13.83 -6.72
CA GLY A 318 -17.38 15.25 -6.95
C GLY A 318 -17.29 16.11 -5.69
N ARG A 319 -17.53 15.53 -4.51
CA ARG A 319 -17.34 16.17 -3.20
C ARG A 319 -15.89 16.30 -2.75
N TYR A 320 -14.99 15.54 -3.37
CA TYR A 320 -13.57 15.41 -3.01
C TYR A 320 -12.67 15.70 -4.23
N PRO A 321 -12.48 16.97 -4.62
CA PRO A 321 -11.84 17.32 -5.90
C PRO A 321 -10.43 16.73 -6.11
N ILE A 322 -9.66 16.54 -5.03
CA ILE A 322 -8.33 15.92 -5.10
C ILE A 322 -8.45 14.43 -5.45
N LEU A 323 -9.37 13.72 -4.82
CA LEU A 323 -9.59 12.30 -5.07
C LEU A 323 -10.21 12.08 -6.45
N LEU A 324 -11.18 12.91 -6.86
CA LEU A 324 -11.76 12.87 -8.20
C LEU A 324 -10.69 13.03 -9.28
N ARG A 325 -9.81 14.04 -9.15
CA ARG A 325 -8.71 14.22 -10.10
C ARG A 325 -7.82 12.98 -10.20
N ARG A 326 -7.50 12.36 -9.06
CA ARG A 326 -6.64 11.18 -8.98
C ARG A 326 -7.34 9.92 -9.53
N ALA A 327 -8.63 9.77 -9.28
CA ALA A 327 -9.45 8.72 -9.88
C ALA A 327 -9.51 8.87 -11.40
N ASN A 328 -9.76 10.08 -11.90
CA ASN A 328 -9.78 10.36 -13.34
C ASN A 328 -8.46 10.04 -14.05
N ILE A 329 -7.32 10.18 -13.37
CA ILE A 329 -6.03 9.73 -13.92
C ILE A 329 -6.01 8.21 -14.12
N LEU A 330 -6.45 7.44 -13.11
CA LEU A 330 -6.45 5.98 -13.16
C LEU A 330 -7.50 5.43 -14.13
N LEU A 331 -8.69 6.03 -14.15
CA LEU A 331 -9.82 5.65 -15.00
C LEU A 331 -9.59 5.93 -16.49
N GLN A 332 -8.52 6.65 -16.87
CA GLN A 332 -8.08 6.71 -18.26
C GLN A 332 -7.57 5.37 -18.79
N SER A 333 -7.22 4.42 -17.91
CA SER A 333 -6.86 3.07 -18.29
C SER A 333 -8.12 2.25 -18.60
N PRO A 334 -8.28 1.72 -19.84
CA PRO A 334 -9.42 0.86 -20.18
C PRO A 334 -9.47 -0.37 -19.28
N VAL A 335 -8.33 -0.97 -18.95
CA VAL A 335 -8.29 -2.16 -18.08
C VAL A 335 -8.79 -1.84 -16.67
N ILE A 336 -8.50 -0.66 -16.12
CA ILE A 336 -9.02 -0.28 -14.80
C ILE A 336 -10.51 0.03 -14.89
N ALA A 337 -10.92 0.88 -15.83
CA ALA A 337 -12.31 1.33 -15.95
C ALA A 337 -13.26 0.17 -16.30
N SER A 338 -12.92 -0.65 -17.29
CA SER A 338 -13.75 -1.77 -17.76
C SER A 338 -13.85 -2.93 -16.76
N ASN A 339 -13.01 -2.96 -15.70
CA ASN A 339 -12.96 -4.08 -14.76
C ASN A 339 -13.19 -3.68 -13.29
N LEU A 340 -13.55 -2.42 -13.05
CA LEU A 340 -13.80 -1.91 -11.71
C LEU A 340 -15.00 -2.62 -11.08
N GLY A 341 -14.83 -3.18 -9.88
CA GLY A 341 -15.87 -3.95 -9.19
C GLY A 341 -16.16 -5.33 -9.79
N GLY A 342 -15.32 -5.77 -10.72
CA GLY A 342 -15.29 -7.11 -11.29
C GLY A 342 -13.95 -7.77 -10.99
N LEU A 343 -13.12 -7.96 -12.01
CA LEU A 343 -11.78 -8.52 -11.87
C LEU A 343 -10.82 -7.62 -11.07
N LEU A 344 -11.08 -6.30 -11.04
CA LEU A 344 -10.32 -5.33 -10.26
C LEU A 344 -11.22 -4.73 -9.15
N PRO A 345 -11.04 -5.14 -7.89
CA PRO A 345 -11.82 -4.62 -6.78
C PRO A 345 -11.59 -3.11 -6.57
N LEU A 346 -12.64 -2.38 -6.20
CA LEU A 346 -12.57 -0.94 -5.98
C LEU A 346 -11.60 -0.56 -4.85
N ASN A 347 -11.46 -1.41 -3.83
CA ASN A 347 -10.57 -1.13 -2.70
C ASN A 347 -9.11 -0.86 -3.11
N VAL A 348 -8.64 -1.49 -4.19
CA VAL A 348 -7.30 -1.25 -4.77
C VAL A 348 -7.20 0.17 -5.33
N VAL A 349 -8.18 0.58 -6.14
CA VAL A 349 -8.22 1.91 -6.75
C VAL A 349 -8.39 2.99 -5.66
N SER A 350 -9.30 2.76 -4.71
CA SER A 350 -9.51 3.63 -3.54
C SER A 350 -8.22 3.81 -2.73
N GLN A 351 -7.47 2.73 -2.48
CA GLN A 351 -6.17 2.82 -1.81
C GLN A 351 -5.19 3.72 -2.59
N TRP A 352 -5.09 3.56 -3.91
CA TRP A 352 -4.16 4.35 -4.71
C TRP A 352 -4.50 5.84 -4.72
N ILE A 353 -5.79 6.19 -4.87
CA ILE A 353 -6.19 7.59 -4.88
C ILE A 353 -6.09 8.24 -3.50
N ARG A 354 -6.28 7.49 -2.41
CA ARG A 354 -6.12 8.02 -1.05
C ARG A 354 -4.66 8.18 -0.62
N THR A 355 -3.74 7.33 -1.13
CA THR A 355 -2.34 7.31 -0.69
C THR A 355 -1.57 8.55 -1.16
N PRO A 356 -1.22 9.50 -0.27
CA PRO A 356 -0.58 10.76 -0.68
C PRO A 356 0.85 10.57 -1.21
N ALA A 357 1.51 9.47 -0.80
CA ALA A 357 2.85 9.12 -1.28
C ALA A 357 2.88 8.76 -2.78
N LEU A 358 1.73 8.43 -3.38
CA LEU A 358 1.60 8.26 -4.82
C LEU A 358 1.29 9.63 -5.45
N SER A 359 2.26 10.23 -6.13
CA SER A 359 2.03 11.48 -6.84
C SER A 359 1.11 11.28 -8.06
N ASP A 360 0.50 12.36 -8.56
CA ASP A 360 -0.33 12.31 -9.76
C ASP A 360 0.47 11.80 -10.99
N ALA A 361 1.78 12.12 -11.07
CA ALA A 361 2.67 11.60 -12.10
C ALA A 361 2.89 10.08 -11.98
N ARG A 362 2.97 9.55 -10.75
CA ARG A 362 3.04 8.10 -10.53
C ARG A 362 1.73 7.42 -10.88
N LEU A 363 0.59 8.01 -10.53
CA LEU A 363 -0.73 7.49 -10.91
C LEU A 363 -0.88 7.43 -12.44
N GLN A 364 -0.36 8.41 -13.18
CA GLN A 364 -0.33 8.36 -14.64
C GLN A 364 0.46 7.16 -15.17
N VAL A 365 1.63 6.88 -14.60
CA VAL A 365 2.41 5.69 -14.98
C VAL A 365 1.69 4.39 -14.61
N ILE A 366 0.98 4.35 -13.47
CA ILE A 366 0.16 3.20 -13.09
C ILE A 366 -0.98 2.99 -14.11
N ALA A 367 -1.69 4.06 -14.50
CA ALA A 367 -2.75 4.00 -15.49
C ALA A 367 -2.24 3.51 -16.86
N GLU A 368 -1.15 4.10 -17.35
CA GLU A 368 -0.52 3.69 -18.61
C GLU A 368 -0.01 2.24 -18.55
N TYR A 369 0.55 1.81 -17.42
CA TYR A 369 1.00 0.43 -17.21
C TYR A 369 -0.19 -0.53 -17.20
N ALA A 370 -1.25 -0.21 -16.48
CA ALA A 370 -2.44 -1.04 -16.35
C ALA A 370 -3.15 -1.25 -17.70
N GLY A 371 -3.09 -0.26 -18.60
CA GLY A 371 -3.84 -0.25 -19.86
C GLY A 371 -3.57 -1.43 -20.81
N SER A 372 -2.52 -2.22 -20.58
CA SER A 372 -2.22 -3.44 -21.35
C SER A 372 -2.08 -4.69 -20.47
N ARG A 373 -2.68 -4.70 -19.27
CA ARG A 373 -2.45 -5.74 -18.24
C ARG A 373 -3.71 -6.52 -17.87
N TYR A 374 -4.67 -6.64 -18.80
CA TYR A 374 -5.87 -7.44 -18.61
C TYR A 374 -5.55 -8.86 -18.10
N GLN A 375 -4.63 -9.57 -18.77
CA GLN A 375 -4.24 -10.94 -18.39
C GLN A 375 -3.59 -10.99 -16.99
N GLU A 376 -2.93 -9.93 -16.54
CA GLU A 376 -2.39 -9.88 -15.18
C GLU A 376 -3.51 -9.80 -14.14
N VAL A 377 -4.50 -8.95 -14.40
CA VAL A 377 -5.68 -8.78 -13.55
C VAL A 377 -6.51 -10.07 -13.53
N ALA A 378 -6.79 -10.68 -14.68
CA ALA A 378 -7.55 -11.93 -14.77
C ALA A 378 -6.89 -13.09 -14.00
N ASN A 379 -5.56 -13.21 -14.07
CA ASN A 379 -4.84 -14.31 -13.41
C ASN A 379 -4.56 -14.06 -11.92
N ARG A 380 -4.44 -12.81 -11.48
CA ARG A 380 -3.95 -12.47 -10.12
C ARG A 380 -4.93 -11.67 -9.29
N GLY A 381 -6.02 -11.15 -9.87
CA GLY A 381 -6.96 -10.23 -9.24
C GLY A 381 -6.35 -8.88 -8.84
N ARG A 382 -5.15 -8.55 -9.36
CA ARG A 382 -4.43 -7.31 -9.04
C ARG A 382 -3.44 -6.91 -10.14
N ILE A 383 -3.07 -5.64 -10.13
CA ILE A 383 -1.97 -5.08 -10.94
C ILE A 383 -0.75 -4.93 -10.03
N ASP A 384 0.37 -5.57 -10.39
CA ASP A 384 1.63 -5.46 -9.67
C ASP A 384 2.27 -4.08 -9.92
N ILE A 385 2.20 -3.24 -8.89
CA ILE A 385 2.88 -1.94 -8.84
C ILE A 385 4.04 -1.93 -7.84
N ASP A 386 4.37 -3.07 -7.21
CA ASP A 386 5.34 -3.12 -6.11
C ASP A 386 6.76 -2.83 -6.60
N TRP A 387 7.06 -3.25 -7.83
CA TRP A 387 8.31 -2.92 -8.51
C TRP A 387 8.54 -1.40 -8.63
N MET A 388 7.47 -0.59 -8.66
CA MET A 388 7.57 0.86 -8.81
C MET A 388 8.10 1.57 -7.55
N ARG A 389 7.98 0.95 -6.37
CA ARG A 389 8.30 1.58 -5.06
C ARG A 389 9.75 2.04 -4.96
N ARG A 390 10.66 1.44 -5.73
CA ARG A 390 12.11 1.68 -5.68
C ARG A 390 12.56 2.92 -6.46
N PHE A 391 11.71 3.41 -7.37
CA PHE A 391 12.05 4.48 -8.29
C PHE A 391 11.29 5.74 -7.93
N ASN A 392 11.91 6.91 -8.07
CA ASN A 392 11.20 8.18 -8.06
C ASN A 392 10.40 8.38 -9.37
N ASP A 393 9.53 9.38 -9.42
CA ASP A 393 8.58 9.53 -10.53
C ASP A 393 9.27 9.81 -11.88
N ARG A 394 10.38 10.56 -11.86
CA ARG A 394 11.19 10.81 -13.06
C ARG A 394 11.76 9.50 -13.62
N ASN A 395 12.35 8.68 -12.77
CA ASN A 395 12.94 7.40 -13.17
C ASN A 395 11.88 6.41 -13.62
N LEU A 396 10.71 6.37 -12.96
CA LEU A 396 9.57 5.56 -13.41
C LEU A 396 9.14 5.90 -14.82
N ARG A 397 8.96 7.19 -15.12
CA ARG A 397 8.53 7.62 -16.46
C ARG A 397 9.56 7.24 -17.53
N ARG A 398 10.85 7.41 -17.23
CA ARG A 398 11.95 7.02 -18.15
C ARG A 398 11.98 5.51 -18.37
N LEU A 399 11.89 4.73 -17.30
CA LEU A 399 11.88 3.27 -17.35
C LEU A 399 10.68 2.77 -18.17
N PHE A 400 9.49 3.33 -17.94
CA PHE A 400 8.29 3.00 -18.70
C PHE A 400 8.39 3.35 -20.20
N ASN A 401 8.99 4.49 -20.53
CA ASN A 401 9.22 4.91 -21.92
C ASN A 401 10.24 4.02 -22.64
N GLN A 402 11.24 3.50 -21.92
CA GLN A 402 12.30 2.63 -22.47
C GLN A 402 12.01 1.13 -22.29
N ARG A 403 10.78 0.76 -21.87
CA ARG A 403 10.44 -0.61 -21.47
C ARG A 403 10.81 -1.68 -22.50
N SER A 404 10.58 -1.42 -23.79
CA SER A 404 10.86 -2.41 -24.85
C SER A 404 12.36 -2.65 -25.01
N ALA A 405 13.17 -1.59 -25.02
CA ALA A 405 14.63 -1.68 -25.10
C ALA A 405 15.21 -2.39 -23.87
N LEU A 406 14.75 -2.03 -22.68
CA LEU A 406 15.20 -2.64 -21.43
C LEU A 406 14.76 -4.12 -21.31
N SER A 407 13.58 -4.47 -21.82
CA SER A 407 13.12 -5.87 -21.86
C SER A 407 14.00 -6.72 -22.76
N ASN A 408 14.32 -6.21 -23.95
CA ASN A 408 15.22 -6.89 -24.89
C ASN A 408 16.62 -7.07 -24.30
N PHE A 409 17.14 -6.02 -23.65
CA PHE A 409 18.43 -6.07 -22.99
C PHE A 409 18.43 -7.06 -21.81
N PHE A 410 17.38 -7.09 -20.98
CA PHE A 410 17.24 -8.08 -19.90
C PHE A 410 17.26 -9.52 -20.43
N THR A 411 16.53 -9.79 -21.51
CA THR A 411 16.54 -11.10 -22.18
C THR A 411 17.92 -11.43 -22.75
N PHE A 412 18.58 -10.45 -23.40
CA PHE A 412 19.95 -10.60 -23.90
C PHE A 412 20.92 -10.96 -22.78
N LEU A 413 20.80 -10.34 -21.60
CA LEU A 413 21.60 -10.68 -20.42
C LEU A 413 21.28 -12.07 -19.84
N GLY A 414 20.40 -12.86 -20.45
CA GLY A 414 20.00 -14.18 -19.96
C GLY A 414 19.15 -14.10 -18.69
N GLY A 415 18.47 -12.98 -18.47
CA GLY A 415 17.59 -12.79 -17.32
C GLY A 415 16.42 -13.75 -17.36
N THR A 416 16.18 -14.46 -16.26
CA THR A 416 15.01 -15.33 -16.10
C THR A 416 13.85 -14.54 -15.49
N ARG A 417 12.66 -14.79 -16.03
CA ARG A 417 11.41 -14.31 -15.45
C ARG A 417 10.88 -15.38 -14.51
N TYR A 418 10.52 -15.02 -13.28
CA TYR A 418 9.75 -15.93 -12.46
C TYR A 418 8.31 -15.94 -12.96
N VAL A 419 7.62 -17.08 -12.77
CA VAL A 419 6.23 -17.27 -13.24
C VAL A 419 5.29 -16.18 -12.69
N GLU A 420 5.61 -15.64 -11.52
CA GLU A 420 4.82 -14.61 -10.84
C GLU A 420 5.29 -13.17 -11.10
N ASP A 421 6.31 -12.94 -11.92
CA ASP A 421 6.73 -11.56 -12.21
C ASP A 421 5.90 -10.94 -13.33
N SER A 422 5.66 -9.63 -13.23
CA SER A 422 5.36 -8.82 -14.40
C SER A 422 6.64 -8.58 -15.23
N ASP A 423 6.49 -8.24 -16.51
CA ASP A 423 7.65 -7.86 -17.35
C ASP A 423 8.46 -6.73 -16.70
N MET A 424 7.76 -5.81 -16.04
CA MET A 424 8.35 -4.64 -15.41
C MET A 424 9.02 -4.97 -14.09
N ALA A 425 8.51 -5.92 -13.31
CA ALA A 425 9.21 -6.44 -12.14
C ALA A 425 10.54 -7.10 -12.53
N ALA A 426 10.57 -7.83 -13.65
CA ALA A 426 11.81 -8.39 -14.20
C ALA A 426 12.80 -7.29 -14.65
N ILE A 427 12.31 -6.28 -15.39
CA ILE A 427 13.13 -5.12 -15.80
C ILE A 427 13.66 -4.35 -14.58
N ALA A 428 12.84 -4.16 -13.55
CA ALA A 428 13.24 -3.46 -12.32
C ALA A 428 14.44 -4.14 -11.61
N ARG A 429 14.62 -5.47 -11.79
CA ARG A 429 15.79 -6.18 -11.26
C ARG A 429 17.10 -5.79 -11.93
N LEU A 430 17.10 -5.25 -13.14
CA LEU A 430 18.31 -4.66 -13.74
C LEU A 430 18.90 -3.56 -12.86
N PHE A 431 18.07 -2.91 -12.04
CA PHE A 431 18.46 -1.82 -11.15
C PHE A 431 18.66 -2.30 -9.70
N SER A 432 19.03 -3.56 -9.53
CA SER A 432 19.38 -4.18 -8.25
C SER A 432 20.75 -4.85 -8.38
N VAL A 433 21.65 -4.63 -7.43
CA VAL A 433 23.01 -5.20 -7.44
C VAL A 433 23.25 -5.98 -6.14
N ALA A 434 24.16 -6.95 -6.18
CA ALA A 434 24.56 -7.75 -5.03
C ALA A 434 25.23 -6.86 -3.95
N GLY A 435 24.42 -6.24 -3.10
CA GLY A 435 24.87 -5.32 -2.05
C GLY A 435 23.83 -4.31 -1.57
N GLY A 436 22.72 -4.10 -2.30
CA GLY A 436 21.64 -3.21 -1.87
C GLY A 436 20.90 -2.53 -3.02
N PRO A 437 19.83 -1.75 -2.73
CA PRO A 437 19.13 -0.98 -3.75
C PRO A 437 20.03 0.10 -4.34
N VAL A 438 19.94 0.31 -5.65
CA VAL A 438 20.70 1.38 -6.32
C VAL A 438 20.07 2.75 -6.02
N PRO A 439 20.86 3.78 -5.69
CA PRO A 439 20.35 5.14 -5.52
C PRO A 439 19.61 5.66 -6.75
N ASN A 440 18.54 6.44 -6.54
CA ASN A 440 17.78 7.04 -7.65
C ASN A 440 18.62 8.02 -8.50
N SER A 441 19.66 8.63 -7.94
CA SER A 441 20.59 9.49 -8.68
C SER A 441 21.38 8.70 -9.73
N ARG A 442 21.91 7.54 -9.33
CA ARG A 442 22.60 6.60 -10.22
C ARG A 442 21.69 6.11 -11.34
N ILE A 443 20.48 5.65 -11.00
CA ILE A 443 19.49 5.18 -11.97
C ILE A 443 19.16 6.28 -12.99
N ALA A 444 19.02 7.53 -12.53
CA ALA A 444 18.73 8.65 -13.42
C ALA A 444 19.85 8.87 -14.45
N ILE A 445 21.12 8.78 -14.06
CA ILE A 445 22.27 8.94 -14.98
C ILE A 445 22.23 7.90 -16.10
N VAL A 446 21.95 6.64 -15.76
CA VAL A 446 21.89 5.54 -16.72
C VAL A 446 20.67 5.71 -17.65
N LEU A 447 19.49 5.99 -17.09
CA LEU A 447 18.25 6.17 -17.87
C LEU A 447 18.20 7.48 -18.68
N ASP A 448 18.98 8.50 -18.31
CA ASP A 448 19.13 9.73 -19.09
C ASP A 448 19.94 9.48 -20.39
N THR A 449 20.69 8.36 -20.46
CA THR A 449 21.34 7.93 -21.70
C THR A 449 20.30 7.28 -22.63
N PRO A 450 20.05 7.85 -23.82
CA PRO A 450 19.04 7.31 -24.74
C PRO A 450 19.37 5.88 -25.15
N ASP A 451 18.39 4.99 -25.07
CA ASP A 451 18.49 3.58 -25.50
C ASP A 451 19.77 2.87 -25.01
N ILE A 452 20.08 3.01 -23.71
CA ILE A 452 21.27 2.39 -23.12
C ILE A 452 21.29 0.87 -23.32
N GLY A 453 20.12 0.21 -23.20
CA GLY A 453 19.99 -1.23 -23.42
C GLY A 453 20.30 -1.64 -24.86
N GLY A 454 19.72 -0.95 -25.85
CA GLY A 454 20.00 -1.19 -27.26
C GLY A 454 21.44 -0.86 -27.63
N SER A 455 22.02 0.21 -27.07
CA SER A 455 23.41 0.61 -27.30
C SER A 455 24.39 -0.45 -26.81
N LEU A 456 24.17 -1.02 -25.63
CA LEU A 456 25.02 -2.08 -25.09
C LEU A 456 24.85 -3.40 -25.85
N GLN A 457 23.61 -3.76 -26.21
CA GLN A 457 23.32 -4.98 -26.96
C GLN A 457 23.92 -4.96 -28.38
N ASN A 458 23.90 -3.80 -29.05
CA ASN A 458 24.37 -3.64 -30.42
C ASN A 458 25.86 -3.27 -30.52
N MET A 459 26.57 -3.24 -29.40
CA MET A 459 27.98 -2.92 -29.36
C MET A 459 28.78 -3.98 -30.16
N PRO A 460 29.56 -3.59 -31.18
CA PRO A 460 30.30 -4.53 -32.02
C PRO A 460 31.19 -5.50 -31.22
N GLY A 461 30.96 -6.80 -31.39
CA GLY A 461 31.75 -7.86 -30.76
C GLY A 461 31.49 -8.06 -29.26
N ILE A 462 30.44 -7.44 -28.69
CA ILE A 462 30.13 -7.58 -27.27
C ILE A 462 29.73 -9.02 -26.92
N THR A 463 30.29 -9.55 -25.84
CA THR A 463 29.88 -10.84 -25.27
C THR A 463 28.85 -10.63 -24.16
N LEU A 464 28.07 -11.67 -23.86
CA LEU A 464 27.15 -11.66 -22.71
C LEU A 464 27.85 -11.25 -21.40
N GLN A 465 29.03 -11.81 -21.15
CA GLN A 465 29.79 -11.56 -19.93
C GLN A 465 30.30 -10.12 -19.88
N SER A 466 30.81 -9.59 -21.01
CA SER A 466 31.24 -8.20 -21.13
C SER A 466 30.08 -7.23 -20.90
N ALA A 467 28.91 -7.49 -21.48
CA ALA A 467 27.73 -6.64 -21.29
C ALA A 467 27.25 -6.64 -19.83
N ARG A 468 27.28 -7.80 -19.15
CA ARG A 468 27.02 -7.90 -17.71
C ARG A 468 28.04 -7.08 -16.91
N GLY A 469 29.33 -7.21 -17.21
CA GLY A 469 30.39 -6.45 -16.55
C GLY A 469 30.20 -4.94 -16.71
N ILE A 470 29.92 -4.45 -17.92
CA ILE A 470 29.61 -3.03 -18.15
C ILE A 470 28.38 -2.60 -17.35
N TRP A 471 27.31 -3.41 -17.33
CA TRP A 471 26.11 -3.07 -16.56
C TRP A 471 26.37 -3.06 -15.04
N GLU A 472 27.19 -3.99 -14.54
CA GLU A 472 27.63 -4.02 -13.14
C GLU A 472 28.49 -2.81 -12.78
N ASP A 473 29.36 -2.34 -13.69
CA ASP A 473 30.13 -1.11 -13.49
C ASP A 473 29.22 0.13 -13.48
N LEU A 474 28.22 0.17 -14.36
CA LEU A 474 27.24 1.25 -14.41
C LEU A 474 26.39 1.31 -13.15
N MET A 475 25.90 0.17 -12.66
CA MET A 475 24.92 0.10 -11.57
C MET A 475 25.55 -0.07 -10.18
N GLY A 476 26.75 -0.64 -10.13
CA GLY A 476 27.43 -1.04 -8.91
C GLY A 476 28.10 0.12 -8.15
N PRO A 477 28.61 -0.17 -6.95
CA PRO A 477 29.25 0.82 -6.08
C PRO A 477 30.71 1.11 -6.45
N GLN A 478 31.24 0.53 -7.53
CA GLN A 478 32.66 0.61 -7.89
C GLN A 478 33.07 2.03 -8.33
N PHE A 479 32.14 2.74 -8.99
CA PHE A 479 32.34 4.07 -9.56
C PHE A 479 31.35 5.07 -8.96
N THR A 480 31.72 6.35 -8.92
CA THR A 480 30.85 7.45 -8.43
C THR A 480 29.83 7.88 -9.48
N ASP A 481 28.82 8.66 -9.07
CA ASP A 481 27.83 9.24 -9.99
C ASP A 481 28.51 10.12 -11.05
N GLU A 482 29.52 10.88 -10.67
CA GLU A 482 30.32 11.70 -11.57
C GLU A 482 31.09 10.86 -12.59
N ASN A 483 31.71 9.76 -12.18
CA ASN A 483 32.52 8.94 -13.10
C ASN A 483 31.67 8.36 -14.24
N ILE A 484 30.52 7.77 -13.89
CA ILE A 484 29.62 7.19 -14.88
C ILE A 484 29.00 8.27 -15.76
N ARG A 485 28.64 9.43 -15.19
CA ARG A 485 28.11 10.55 -15.98
C ARG A 485 29.13 11.03 -17.01
N PHE A 486 30.41 11.13 -16.61
CA PHE A 486 31.49 11.47 -17.54
C PHE A 486 31.64 10.40 -18.63
N ALA A 487 31.72 9.12 -18.24
CA ALA A 487 31.92 8.02 -19.18
C ALA A 487 30.80 7.93 -20.21
N LEU A 488 29.53 7.99 -19.78
CA LEU A 488 28.37 7.97 -20.66
C LEU A 488 28.23 9.25 -21.49
N GLY A 489 28.67 10.40 -20.96
CA GLY A 489 28.65 11.69 -21.67
C GLY A 489 29.68 11.79 -22.79
N ARG A 490 30.70 10.92 -22.81
CA ARG A 490 31.75 10.93 -23.83
C ARG A 490 31.24 10.32 -25.15
N ALA A 491 31.38 11.08 -26.24
CA ALA A 491 31.00 10.60 -27.57
C ALA A 491 31.73 9.30 -27.93
N GLY A 492 30.96 8.29 -28.35
CA GLY A 492 31.49 6.98 -28.73
C GLY A 492 31.91 6.09 -27.56
N SER A 493 31.65 6.44 -26.29
CA SER A 493 31.99 5.57 -25.16
C SER A 493 31.33 4.19 -25.24
N LEU A 494 30.15 4.11 -25.83
CA LEU A 494 29.41 2.85 -26.02
C LEU A 494 29.67 2.19 -27.40
N SER A 495 30.71 2.60 -28.15
CA SER A 495 31.02 1.99 -29.46
C SER A 495 31.78 0.67 -29.35
N SER A 496 32.42 0.39 -28.22
CA SER A 496 33.11 -0.87 -27.92
C SER A 496 33.42 -0.98 -26.42
N GLU A 497 33.68 -2.18 -25.92
CA GLU A 497 34.05 -2.40 -24.52
C GLU A 497 35.31 -1.61 -24.16
N ALA A 498 36.31 -1.61 -25.05
CA ALA A 498 37.55 -0.85 -24.85
C ALA A 498 37.32 0.67 -24.81
N ALA A 499 36.36 1.19 -25.58
CA ALA A 499 36.01 2.61 -25.54
C ALA A 499 35.34 2.99 -24.21
N PHE A 500 34.46 2.14 -23.70
CA PHE A 500 33.80 2.35 -22.41
C PHE A 500 34.81 2.32 -21.26
N THR A 501 35.63 1.27 -21.20
CA THR A 501 36.69 1.14 -20.20
C THR A 501 37.66 2.32 -20.24
N ARG A 502 38.03 2.78 -21.45
CA ARG A 502 38.88 3.97 -21.59
C ARG A 502 38.20 5.24 -21.07
N ALA A 503 36.90 5.41 -21.31
CA ALA A 503 36.15 6.55 -20.80
C ALA A 503 36.08 6.55 -19.25
N LEU A 504 35.94 5.37 -18.63
CA LEU A 504 36.02 5.20 -17.18
C LEU A 504 37.42 5.52 -16.63
N ILE A 505 38.49 5.02 -17.28
CA ILE A 505 39.87 5.31 -16.90
C ILE A 505 40.14 6.82 -16.99
N ASP A 506 39.77 7.45 -18.10
CA ASP A 506 39.97 8.89 -18.29
C ASP A 506 39.22 9.70 -17.21
N SER A 507 38.01 9.29 -16.82
CA SER A 507 37.27 9.87 -15.68
C SER A 507 38.04 9.75 -14.37
N LEU A 508 38.63 8.58 -14.06
CA LEU A 508 39.40 8.40 -12.83
C LEU A 508 40.67 9.27 -12.82
N VAL A 509 41.31 9.47 -13.97
CA VAL A 509 42.44 10.39 -14.11
C VAL A 509 42.03 11.83 -13.81
N GLU A 510 40.87 12.28 -14.31
CA GLU A 510 40.33 13.61 -13.98
C GLU A 510 40.00 13.76 -12.49
N GLU A 511 39.44 12.71 -11.88
CA GLU A 511 39.17 12.68 -10.43
C GLU A 511 40.46 12.85 -9.61
N GLU A 512 41.53 12.16 -9.98
CA GLU A 512 42.85 12.31 -9.34
C GLU A 512 43.44 13.72 -9.53
N ALA A 513 43.31 14.30 -10.72
CA ALA A 513 43.76 15.65 -10.99
C ALA A 513 43.00 16.68 -10.14
N LEU A 514 41.69 16.52 -9.99
CA LEU A 514 40.86 17.37 -9.14
C LEU A 514 41.20 17.21 -7.65
N ALA A 515 41.41 15.98 -7.18
CA ALA A 515 41.84 15.72 -5.81
C ALA A 515 43.17 16.43 -5.51
N HIS A 516 44.12 16.34 -6.44
CA HIS A 516 45.40 17.03 -6.34
C HIS A 516 45.24 18.55 -6.28
N GLN A 517 44.40 19.11 -7.15
CA GLN A 517 44.14 20.54 -7.20
C GLN A 517 43.49 21.05 -5.91
N LEU A 518 42.51 20.33 -5.35
CA LEU A 518 41.87 20.71 -4.09
C LEU A 518 42.87 20.80 -2.93
N ILE A 519 43.82 19.87 -2.85
CA ILE A 519 44.88 19.91 -1.84
C ILE A 519 45.83 21.08 -2.08
N MET A 520 46.26 21.29 -3.34
CA MET A 520 47.12 22.42 -3.72
C MET A 520 46.45 23.77 -3.43
N ASP A 521 45.13 23.86 -3.59
CA ASP A 521 44.35 25.07 -3.33
C ASP A 521 44.17 25.32 -1.83
N ALA A 522 44.04 24.26 -1.03
CA ALA A 522 43.78 24.33 0.42
C ALA A 522 45.05 24.45 1.28
N TYR A 523 46.21 24.00 0.79
CA TYR A 523 47.46 23.94 1.57
C TYR A 523 48.62 24.65 0.87
N VAL A 524 49.59 25.14 1.64
CA VAL A 524 50.84 25.70 1.11
C VAL A 524 51.84 24.57 0.86
N VAL A 525 51.72 23.91 -0.29
CA VAL A 525 52.48 22.71 -0.65
C VAL A 525 52.92 22.72 -2.12
N THR A 526 53.94 21.94 -2.46
CA THR A 526 54.33 21.68 -3.87
C THR A 526 53.50 20.55 -4.47
N GLN A 527 53.46 20.44 -5.80
CA GLN A 527 52.78 19.34 -6.49
C GLN A 527 53.23 17.97 -5.95
N ARG A 528 54.54 17.76 -5.81
CA ARG A 528 55.09 16.49 -5.28
C ARG A 528 54.59 16.20 -3.84
N GLN A 529 54.45 17.22 -3.00
CA GLN A 529 53.94 17.07 -1.63
C GLN A 529 52.44 16.75 -1.61
N ALA A 530 51.63 17.41 -2.46
CA ALA A 530 50.21 17.11 -2.58
C ALA A 530 49.96 15.69 -3.11
N GLN A 531 50.73 15.26 -4.12
CA GLN A 531 50.72 13.88 -4.62
C GLN A 531 51.10 12.90 -3.51
N HIS A 532 52.20 13.14 -2.80
CA HIS A 532 52.66 12.26 -1.73
C HIS A 532 51.61 12.13 -0.63
N PHE A 533 50.94 13.23 -0.26
CA PHE A 533 49.84 13.21 0.70
C PHE A 533 48.69 12.29 0.25
N LEU A 534 48.20 12.44 -0.98
CA LEU A 534 47.12 11.59 -1.49
C LEU A 534 47.53 10.12 -1.66
N HIS A 535 48.80 9.86 -1.96
CA HIS A 535 49.35 8.51 -2.08
C HIS A 535 49.60 7.81 -0.75
N ASN A 536 49.59 8.53 0.38
CA ASN A 536 49.61 7.92 1.71
C ASN A 536 48.37 7.05 1.97
N PHE A 537 47.29 7.23 1.20
CA PHE A 537 46.07 6.45 1.28
C PHE A 537 45.88 5.59 0.02
N GLN A 538 45.64 4.29 0.22
CA GLN A 538 45.45 3.31 -0.84
C GLN A 538 44.03 2.75 -0.79
N PHE A 539 43.15 3.33 -1.60
CA PHE A 539 41.76 2.88 -1.76
C PHE A 539 41.72 1.66 -2.70
N THR A 540 41.90 0.46 -2.15
CA THR A 540 41.87 -0.81 -2.91
C THR A 540 40.48 -1.46 -2.93
N ASN A 541 39.66 -1.19 -1.91
CA ASN A 541 38.31 -1.72 -1.82
C ASN A 541 37.38 -0.77 -2.57
N HIS A 542 36.76 -1.28 -3.64
CA HIS A 542 36.03 -0.53 -4.66
C HIS A 542 34.72 0.04 -4.10
N ARG A 543 34.84 1.03 -3.21
CA ARG A 543 33.74 1.76 -2.62
C ARG A 543 33.82 3.19 -3.14
N ALA A 544 32.87 3.57 -3.99
CA ALA A 544 32.82 4.89 -4.60
C ALA A 544 32.81 6.06 -3.58
N ASP A 545 32.30 5.82 -2.37
CA ASP A 545 32.34 6.76 -1.26
C ASP A 545 33.75 6.97 -0.69
N HIS A 546 34.66 6.01 -0.86
CA HIS A 546 36.03 6.04 -0.34
C HIS A 546 37.05 6.24 -1.48
N SER A 547 37.25 7.49 -1.89
CA SER A 547 38.20 7.87 -2.95
C SER A 547 39.19 8.96 -2.51
N ARG A 548 40.28 9.13 -3.29
CA ARG A 548 41.23 10.23 -3.09
C ARG A 548 40.55 11.60 -3.21
N LEU A 549 39.57 11.75 -4.09
CA LEU A 549 38.82 12.99 -4.23
C LEU A 549 37.95 13.26 -3.01
N ASN A 550 37.25 12.26 -2.47
CA ASN A 550 36.44 12.44 -1.28
C ASN A 550 37.30 12.75 -0.04
N LEU A 551 38.46 12.10 0.08
CA LEU A 551 39.47 12.48 1.07
C LEU A 551 39.90 13.94 0.88
N ALA A 552 40.29 14.35 -0.34
CA ALA A 552 40.73 15.70 -0.63
C ALA A 552 39.66 16.75 -0.33
N ARG A 553 38.39 16.48 -0.68
CA ARG A 553 37.24 17.33 -0.36
C ARG A 553 37.04 17.48 1.14
N TYR A 554 37.05 16.38 1.87
CA TYR A 554 36.86 16.39 3.33
C TYR A 554 37.99 17.16 4.03
N VAL A 555 39.24 16.88 3.66
CA VAL A 555 40.43 17.52 4.23
C VAL A 555 40.46 19.01 3.88
N ASN A 556 40.09 19.40 2.65
CA ASN A 556 39.94 20.80 2.27
C ASN A 556 38.93 21.54 3.16
N ILE A 557 37.77 20.94 3.43
CA ILE A 557 36.68 21.56 4.21
C ILE A 557 36.98 21.57 5.71
N ASN A 558 37.34 20.43 6.28
CA ASN A 558 37.43 20.23 7.73
C ASN A 558 38.85 20.44 8.26
N GLY A 559 39.88 20.25 7.43
CA GLY A 559 41.28 20.39 7.82
C GLY A 559 41.86 19.18 8.55
N GLU A 560 41.10 18.09 8.65
CA GLU A 560 41.48 16.87 9.35
C GLU A 560 41.22 15.63 8.48
N ILE A 561 41.83 14.50 8.82
CA ILE A 561 41.63 13.23 8.13
C ILE A 561 40.34 12.57 8.65
N PRO A 562 39.39 12.19 7.78
CA PRO A 562 38.17 11.55 8.23
C PRO A 562 38.44 10.13 8.74
N GLN A 563 37.68 9.70 9.74
CA GLN A 563 37.86 8.38 10.38
C GLN A 563 37.80 7.20 9.39
N TRP A 564 36.96 7.29 8.36
CA TRP A 564 36.82 6.25 7.35
C TRP A 564 38.07 6.07 6.46
N ALA A 565 38.98 7.04 6.41
CA ALA A 565 40.18 6.98 5.57
C ALA A 565 41.33 6.19 6.24
N TRP A 566 41.37 6.09 7.56
CA TRP A 566 42.45 5.42 8.30
C TRP A 566 42.66 3.93 7.95
N PRO A 567 41.60 3.13 7.71
CA PRO A 567 41.77 1.76 7.21
C PRO A 567 42.52 1.66 5.87
N TYR A 568 42.59 2.75 5.10
CA TYR A 568 43.27 2.83 3.80
C TYR A 568 44.66 3.43 3.90
N ALA A 569 45.09 3.85 5.09
CA ALA A 569 46.41 4.43 5.30
C ALA A 569 47.49 3.38 5.01
N ARG A 570 48.52 3.77 4.26
CA ARG A 570 49.67 2.90 4.00
C ARG A 570 50.45 2.65 5.30
N PRO A 571 51.21 1.53 5.38
CA PRO A 571 52.09 1.27 6.50
C PRO A 571 53.00 2.47 6.80
N GLY A 572 53.03 2.91 8.06
CA GLY A 572 53.83 4.05 8.51
C GLY A 572 53.14 5.41 8.44
N VAL A 573 51.88 5.48 8.02
CA VAL A 573 51.06 6.71 8.06
C VAL A 573 50.25 6.74 9.36
N SER A 574 50.48 7.76 10.18
CA SER A 574 49.74 8.08 11.42
C SER A 574 49.41 9.58 11.50
N ASP A 575 48.57 9.96 12.48
CA ASP A 575 48.28 11.37 12.80
C ASP A 575 49.57 12.19 12.95
N GLU A 576 50.55 11.66 13.67
CA GLU A 576 51.83 12.32 13.93
C GLU A 576 52.61 12.57 12.63
N THR A 577 52.59 11.61 11.70
CA THR A 577 53.28 11.76 10.40
C THR A 577 52.60 12.76 9.47
N LEU A 578 51.30 13.00 9.65
CA LEU A 578 50.52 13.93 8.84
C LEU A 578 50.39 15.33 9.47
N ALA A 579 50.65 15.47 10.78
CA ALA A 579 50.52 16.74 11.51
C ALA A 579 51.24 17.91 10.81
N GLY A 580 52.51 17.72 10.44
CA GLY A 580 53.30 18.76 9.76
C GLY A 580 52.84 19.11 8.34
N PHE A 581 52.00 18.26 7.72
CA PHE A 581 51.31 18.60 6.47
C PHE A 581 50.04 19.41 6.76
N LEU A 582 49.23 18.96 7.72
CA LEU A 582 47.94 19.59 8.07
C LEU A 582 48.12 21.01 8.63
N GLU A 583 49.21 21.28 9.35
CA GLU A 583 49.57 22.62 9.84
C GLU A 583 49.81 23.64 8.71
N ARG A 584 50.07 23.19 7.47
CA ARG A 584 50.31 24.07 6.31
C ARG A 584 49.03 24.54 5.62
N ARG A 585 47.88 24.35 6.27
CA ARG A 585 46.59 24.79 5.74
C ARG A 585 46.60 26.29 5.50
N LYS A 586 46.13 26.72 4.35
CA LYS A 586 45.97 28.15 4.06
C LYS A 586 44.88 28.72 4.98
N PRO A 587 45.02 29.98 5.43
CA PRO A 587 43.96 30.64 6.18
C PRO A 587 42.69 30.67 5.33
N SER A 588 41.55 30.24 5.90
CA SER A 588 40.27 30.25 5.21
C SER A 588 39.94 31.68 4.78
N LYS A 589 39.64 31.89 3.49
CA LYS A 589 39.04 33.16 3.08
C LYS A 589 37.70 33.30 3.79
N PRO A 590 37.39 34.45 4.43
CA PRO A 590 36.06 34.68 4.97
C PRO A 590 35.05 34.55 3.82
N LYS A 591 33.97 33.82 4.07
CA LYS A 591 32.86 33.61 3.12
C LYS A 591 32.17 34.91 2.79
#